data_AF-A0A2J8HX99-F1
#
_entry.id   AF-A0A2J8HX99-F1
#
_cell.length_a   1.000
_cell.length_b   1.000
_cell.length_c   1.000
_cell.angle_alpha   90.00
_cell.angle_beta   90.00
_cell.angle_gamma   90.00
#
_symmetry.space_group_name_H-M   'P 1'
#
loop_
_entity.id
_entity.type
_entity.pdbx_description
1 polymer ?
#
loop_
_entity_poly.entity_id
_entity_poly.type
_entity_poly.pdbx_seq_one_letter_code
_entity_poly.pdbx_strand_id
1 'polypeptide(L)' 'MASRKQLANAIRALSMDGVQKANSGHPGAPMGMADIAEVLWRSHLNHNPQNPNWADRDRFILSNGHGSMLIYSLL' A
#
# COMPACT_ATOMS: atom_id res chain seq x y z
N MET A 1 -16.10 -12.36 -5.14
CA MET A 1 -15.11 -11.39 -4.62
C MET A 1 -13.72 -11.81 -5.08
N ALA A 2 -12.81 -10.86 -5.30
CA ALA A 2 -11.41 -11.18 -5.57
C ALA A 2 -10.77 -11.89 -4.37
N SER A 3 -9.86 -12.83 -4.64
CA SER A 3 -9.04 -13.45 -3.61
C SER A 3 -8.06 -12.45 -2.99
N ARG A 4 -7.60 -12.71 -1.77
CA ARG A 4 -6.55 -11.89 -1.11
C ARG A 4 -5.32 -11.73 -2.00
N LYS A 5 -4.90 -12.81 -2.68
CA LYS A 5 -3.77 -12.78 -3.62
C LYS A 5 -4.03 -11.85 -4.81
N GLN A 6 -5.24 -11.83 -5.37
CA GLN A 6 -5.58 -10.90 -6.46
C GLN A 6 -5.53 -9.43 -5.99
N LEU A 7 -5.99 -9.16 -4.77
CA LEU A 7 -5.94 -7.82 -4.19
C LEU A 7 -4.50 -7.36 -3.89
N ALA A 8 -3.68 -8.24 -3.30
CA ALA A 8 -2.26 -7.97 -3.11
C ALA A 8 -1.53 -7.80 -4.46
N ASN A 9 -1.92 -8.55 -5.49
CA ASN A 9 -1.35 -8.38 -6.83
C ASN A 9 -1.71 -7.03 -7.47
N ALA A 10 -2.84 -6.42 -7.14
CA ALA A 10 -3.15 -5.06 -7.59
C ALA A 10 -2.13 -4.06 -7.03
N ILE A 11 -1.77 -4.19 -5.74
CA ILE A 11 -0.71 -3.37 -5.11
C ILE A 11 0.63 -3.58 -5.83
N ARG A 12 1.00 -4.83 -6.15
CA ARG A 12 2.23 -5.15 -6.89
C ARG A 12 2.25 -4.49 -8.26
N ALA A 13 1.16 -4.61 -9.01
CA ALA A 13 1.05 -4.06 -10.36
C ALA A 13 1.14 -2.53 -10.36
N LEU A 14 0.35 -1.86 -9.51
CA LEU A 14 0.41 -0.39 -9.37
C LEU A 14 1.82 0.09 -8.99
N SER A 15 2.48 -0.64 -8.07
CA SER A 15 3.82 -0.28 -7.62
C SER A 15 4.87 -0.39 -8.72
N MET A 16 4.91 -1.51 -9.45
CA MET A 16 5.89 -1.71 -10.52
C MET A 16 5.62 -0.79 -11.71
N ASP A 17 4.35 -0.58 -12.09
CA ASP A 17 3.98 0.29 -13.21
C ASP A 17 4.28 1.77 -12.90
N GLY A 18 4.00 2.21 -11.66
CA GLY A 18 4.28 3.58 -11.23
C GLY A 18 5.78 3.91 -11.22
N VAL A 19 6.60 3.01 -10.66
CA VAL A 19 8.07 3.14 -10.70
C VAL A 19 8.56 3.12 -12.15
N GLN A 20 8.08 2.19 -12.97
CA GLN A 20 8.50 2.06 -14.36
C GLN A 20 8.17 3.31 -15.17
N LYS A 21 6.96 3.86 -15.02
CA LYS A 21 6.51 5.09 -15.69
C LYS A 21 7.35 6.30 -15.29
N ALA A 22 7.76 6.39 -14.03
CA ALA A 22 8.63 7.46 -13.55
C ALA A 22 10.10 7.29 -13.96
N ASN A 23 10.48 6.11 -14.49
CA ASN A 23 11.87 5.71 -14.74
C ASN A 23 12.79 5.92 -13.51
N SER A 24 12.20 5.83 -12.31
CA SER A 24 12.86 6.11 -11.03
C SER A 24 11.99 5.61 -9.87
N GLY A 25 12.60 5.05 -8.83
CA GLY A 25 11.92 4.56 -7.63
C GLY A 25 12.34 3.14 -7.23
N HIS A 26 11.67 2.57 -6.22
CA HIS A 26 12.04 1.28 -5.63
C HIS A 26 10.84 0.30 -5.62
N PRO A 27 10.75 -0.65 -6.56
CA PRO A 27 9.59 -1.54 -6.69
C PRO A 27 9.66 -2.76 -5.77
N GLY A 28 10.87 -3.15 -5.31
CA GLY A 28 11.09 -4.37 -4.54
C GLY A 28 10.34 -4.41 -3.20
N ALA A 29 10.55 -3.39 -2.35
CA ALA A 29 9.88 -3.33 -1.05
C ALA A 29 8.33 -3.28 -1.17
N PRO A 30 7.72 -2.46 -2.05
CA PRO A 30 6.28 -2.50 -2.28
C PRO A 30 5.75 -3.88 -2.68
N MET A 31 6.43 -4.56 -3.62
CA MET A 31 5.97 -5.87 -4.08
C MET A 31 6.10 -6.96 -3.01
N GLY A 32 7.17 -6.90 -2.20
CA GLY A 32 7.43 -7.84 -1.11
C GLY A 32 6.45 -7.68 0.06
N MET A 33 5.99 -6.46 0.34
CA MET A 33 5.08 -6.18 1.46
C MET A 33 3.59 -6.20 1.07
N ALA A 34 3.26 -6.42 -0.21
CA ALA A 34 1.88 -6.33 -0.71
C ALA A 34 0.88 -7.25 0.01
N ASP A 35 1.27 -8.50 0.34
CA ASP A 35 0.37 -9.42 1.06
C ASP A 35 0.14 -8.95 2.51
N ILE A 36 1.18 -8.46 3.19
CA ILE A 36 1.08 -7.92 4.55
C ILE A 36 0.17 -6.68 4.54
N ALA A 37 0.38 -5.79 3.58
CA ALA A 37 -0.41 -4.57 3.43
C ALA A 37 -1.89 -4.88 3.14
N GLU A 38 -2.19 -5.86 2.28
CA GLU A 38 -3.57 -6.28 1.97
C GLU A 38 -4.31 -6.71 3.24
N VAL A 39 -3.68 -7.51 4.09
CA VAL A 39 -4.31 -7.97 5.34
C VAL A 39 -4.45 -6.82 6.34
N LEU A 40 -3.38 -6.05 6.58
CA LEU A 40 -3.39 -4.95 7.54
C LEU A 40 -4.47 -3.92 7.18
N TRP A 41 -4.45 -3.40 5.96
CA TRP A 41 -5.32 -2.30 5.54
C TRP A 41 -6.79 -2.70 5.40
N ARG A 42 -7.07 -3.96 5.09
CA ARG A 42 -8.46 -4.42 4.90
C ARG A 42 -9.07 -5.08 6.12
N SER A 43 -8.27 -5.63 7.03
CA SER A 43 -8.75 -6.46 8.14
C SER A 43 -8.49 -5.88 9.53
N HIS A 44 -7.54 -4.93 9.68
CA HIS A 44 -7.10 -4.48 11.00
C HIS A 44 -7.01 -2.97 11.16
N LEU A 45 -6.56 -2.24 10.13
CA LEU A 45 -6.32 -0.80 10.22
C LEU A 45 -7.65 -0.04 10.34
N ASN A 46 -7.82 0.66 11.46
CA ASN A 46 -8.97 1.53 11.68
C ASN A 46 -8.71 2.92 11.10
N HIS A 47 -9.22 3.18 9.90
CA HIS A 47 -9.02 4.44 9.20
C HIS A 47 -10.28 4.90 8.46
N ASN A 48 -10.33 6.19 8.13
CA ASN A 48 -11.38 6.77 7.30
C ASN A 48 -10.74 7.53 6.13
N PRO A 49 -10.76 6.99 4.89
CA PRO A 49 -10.23 7.68 3.72
C PRO A 49 -10.89 9.04 3.44
N GLN A 50 -12.15 9.25 3.84
CA GLN A 50 -12.87 10.52 3.66
C GLN A 50 -12.55 11.54 4.76
N ASN A 51 -11.96 11.11 5.89
CA ASN A 51 -11.50 12.00 6.95
C ASN A 51 -10.11 11.56 7.48
N PRO A 52 -9.03 11.85 6.74
CA PRO A 52 -7.66 11.55 7.18
C PRO A 52 -7.25 12.28 8.47
N ASN A 53 -7.99 13.31 8.90
CA ASN A 53 -7.73 14.08 10.12
C ASN A 53 -8.48 13.53 11.35
N TRP A 54 -9.25 12.45 11.22
CA TRP A 54 -9.91 11.79 12.34
C TRP A 54 -8.92 11.50 13.47
N ALA A 55 -9.19 12.07 14.65
CA ALA A 55 -8.26 12.09 15.78
C ALA A 55 -7.91 10.70 16.34
N ASP A 56 -8.85 9.75 16.28
CA ASP A 56 -8.74 8.41 16.88
C ASP A 56 -8.46 7.30 15.86
N ARG A 57 -8.09 7.66 14.62
CA ARG A 57 -7.66 6.67 13.62
C ARG A 57 -6.35 5.99 14.04
N ASP A 58 -6.13 4.78 13.58
CA ASP A 58 -4.82 4.14 13.67
C ASP A 58 -3.77 4.90 12.85
N ARG A 59 -2.51 4.87 13.31
CA ARG A 59 -1.39 5.53 12.61
C ARG A 59 -0.55 4.48 11.89
N PHE A 60 -0.50 4.59 10.57
CA PHE A 60 0.39 3.81 9.73
C PHE A 60 1.64 4.65 9.38
N ILE A 61 2.83 4.10 9.61
CA ILE A 61 4.12 4.73 9.29
C ILE A 61 4.96 3.77 8.45
N LEU A 62 5.31 4.17 7.23
CA LEU A 62 6.21 3.42 6.36
C LEU A 62 7.66 3.89 6.55
N SER A 63 8.37 3.33 7.53
CA SER A 63 9.74 3.78 7.87
C SER A 63 10.77 3.48 6.77
N ASN A 64 10.59 2.40 6.00
CA ASN A 64 11.36 2.11 4.78
C ASN A 64 10.81 2.93 3.60
N GLY A 65 10.82 4.26 3.75
CA GLY A 65 10.12 5.21 2.88
C GLY A 65 10.57 5.23 1.42
N HIS A 66 11.69 4.59 1.08
CA HIS A 66 12.09 4.36 -0.32
C HIS A 66 11.04 3.52 -1.09
N GLY A 67 10.27 2.67 -0.39
CA GLY A 67 9.14 1.92 -0.94
C GLY A 67 7.83 2.69 -1.02
N SER A 68 7.89 4.00 -1.30
CA SER A 68 6.74 4.92 -1.28
C SER A 68 5.58 4.50 -2.17
N MET A 69 5.84 3.82 -3.30
CA MET A 69 4.78 3.31 -4.17
C MET A 69 3.84 2.31 -3.47
N LEU A 70 4.26 1.66 -2.37
CA LEU A 70 3.36 0.85 -1.57
C LEU A 70 2.24 1.71 -0.96
N ILE A 71 2.61 2.78 -0.25
CA ILE A 71 1.61 3.62 0.41
C ILE A 71 0.77 4.38 -0.60
N TYR A 72 1.34 4.78 -1.75
CA TYR A 72 0.58 5.38 -2.84
C TYR A 72 -0.39 4.40 -3.52
N SER A 73 -0.12 3.09 -3.50
CA SER A 73 -1.06 2.08 -4.01
C SER A 73 -2.20 1.77 -3.03
N LEU A 74 -2.03 2.11 -1.75
CA LEU A 74 -2.98 1.84 -0.67
C LEU A 74 -3.95 3.02 -0.42
N LEU A 75 -3.49 4.24 -0.70
CA LEU A 75 -4.26 5.50 -0.61
C LEU A 75 -5.05 5.76 -1.89
#